data_AF-Q1GXS9-F1
#
_entry.id   AF-Q1GXS9-F1
#
_cell.length_a   1.000
_cell.length_b   1.000
_cell.length_c   1.000
_cell.angle_alpha   90.00
_cell.angle_beta   90.00
_cell.angle_gamma   90.00
#
_symmetry.space_group_name_H-M   'P 1'
#
loop_
_entity.id
_entity.type
_entity.pdbx_description
1 polymer ?
#
loop_
_entity_poly.entity_id
_entity_poly.type
_entity_poly.pdbx_seq_one_letter_code
_entity_poly.pdbx_strand_id
1 'polypeptide(L)'
;MLDRYLTLTADLTRDDAGKVSAEQLVDAVQAAVLRYSKDRPRLVIDEITAPGGQVLPLPSGWVADFSLLQAIEHPVSAYPASMMDKDAFTVRNTPTGQQIVSSHAFAAGDLIWLHFTEPHTLSEARNTIPEGDREAVCCLAAAALCEQLASLYAGDTDSTIMADSVDHQSKSTLFAARAKGLRQRYMNELGVDPKRAAPAGTVISLPSKDSRGRPRLTH
;
A
#
# COMPACT_ATOMS: atom_id res chain seq x y z
N MET A 1 -18.46 -8.23 -7.81
CA MET A 1 -17.09 -7.92 -8.32
C MET A 1 -16.03 -8.62 -7.48
N LEU A 2 -16.20 -8.59 -6.16
CA LEU A 2 -15.43 -9.36 -5.18
C LEU A 2 -15.40 -10.87 -5.48
N ASP A 3 -16.51 -11.46 -5.94
CA ASP A 3 -16.60 -12.88 -6.31
C ASP A 3 -15.43 -13.38 -7.19
N ARG A 4 -15.04 -12.61 -8.22
CA ARG A 4 -13.90 -12.98 -9.10
C ARG A 4 -12.57 -13.06 -8.35
N TYR A 5 -12.37 -12.22 -7.34
CA TYR A 5 -11.19 -12.27 -6.50
C TYR A 5 -11.24 -13.51 -5.58
N LEU A 6 -12.40 -13.80 -5.00
CA LEU A 6 -12.59 -14.99 -4.17
C LEU A 6 -12.35 -16.28 -4.95
N THR A 7 -12.90 -16.41 -6.16
CA THR A 7 -12.68 -17.57 -7.03
C THR A 7 -11.21 -17.76 -7.34
N LEU A 8 -10.53 -16.72 -7.82
CA LEU A 8 -9.11 -16.83 -8.17
C LEU A 8 -8.23 -17.10 -6.94
N THR A 9 -8.52 -16.49 -5.80
CA THR A 9 -7.79 -16.77 -4.55
C THR A 9 -8.00 -18.22 -4.10
N ALA A 10 -9.21 -18.77 -4.18
CA ALA A 10 -9.47 -20.18 -3.87
C ALA A 10 -8.71 -21.11 -4.83
N ASP A 11 -8.74 -20.81 -6.14
CA ASP A 11 -8.03 -21.57 -7.18
C ASP A 11 -6.51 -21.54 -7.03
N LEU A 12 -5.94 -20.46 -6.48
CA LEU A 12 -4.52 -20.33 -6.20
C LEU A 12 -4.12 -21.03 -4.90
N THR A 13 -4.97 -21.01 -3.88
CA THR A 13 -4.71 -21.72 -2.61
C THR A 13 -4.74 -23.24 -2.80
N ARG A 14 -5.69 -23.76 -3.60
CA ARG A 14 -5.90 -25.22 -3.83
C ARG A 14 -6.02 -26.00 -2.53
N ASP A 15 -6.95 -25.57 -1.67
CA ASP A 15 -7.27 -26.29 -0.45
C ASP A 15 -8.26 -27.43 -0.72
N ASP A 16 -7.73 -28.56 -1.20
CA ASP A 16 -8.53 -29.74 -1.52
C ASP A 16 -9.19 -30.37 -0.27
N ALA A 17 -8.70 -30.03 0.94
CA ALA A 17 -9.20 -30.55 2.20
C ALA A 17 -10.32 -29.69 2.82
N GLY A 18 -10.68 -28.56 2.20
CA GLY A 18 -11.76 -27.67 2.64
C GLY A 18 -11.57 -27.13 4.06
N LYS A 19 -10.33 -26.82 4.44
CA LYS A 19 -9.95 -26.22 5.73
C LYS A 19 -10.15 -24.71 5.78
N VAL A 20 -10.12 -24.03 4.63
CA VAL A 20 -10.35 -22.59 4.50
C VAL A 20 -11.85 -22.33 4.37
N SER A 21 -12.41 -21.55 5.30
CA SER A 21 -13.80 -21.13 5.25
C SER A 21 -14.01 -19.98 4.25
N ALA A 22 -15.27 -19.75 3.85
CA ALA A 22 -15.63 -18.62 3.00
C ALA A 22 -15.29 -17.26 3.66
N GLU A 23 -15.47 -17.17 4.99
CA GLU A 23 -15.11 -15.96 5.76
C GLU A 23 -13.59 -15.71 5.72
N GLN A 24 -12.78 -16.76 5.90
CA GLN A 24 -11.32 -16.64 5.81
C GLN A 24 -10.85 -16.21 4.41
N LEU A 25 -11.52 -16.67 3.35
CA LEU A 25 -11.25 -16.20 1.99
C LEU A 25 -11.52 -14.70 1.84
N VAL A 26 -12.66 -14.23 2.34
CA VAL A 26 -13.03 -12.80 2.31
C VAL A 26 -12.01 -11.98 3.09
N ASP A 27 -11.67 -12.39 4.32
CA ASP A 27 -10.71 -11.69 5.17
C ASP A 27 -9.32 -11.62 4.53
N ALA A 28 -8.86 -12.72 3.91
CA ALA A 28 -7.57 -12.75 3.23
C ALA A 28 -7.53 -11.80 2.02
N VAL A 29 -8.62 -11.74 1.24
CA VAL A 29 -8.74 -10.78 0.13
C VAL A 29 -8.75 -9.34 0.65
N GLN A 30 -9.53 -9.03 1.69
CA GLN A 30 -9.57 -7.68 2.25
C GLN A 30 -8.20 -7.25 2.83
N ALA A 31 -7.51 -8.15 3.53
CA ALA A 31 -6.16 -7.90 4.02
C ALA A 31 -5.16 -7.64 2.87
N ALA A 32 -5.28 -8.40 1.77
CA ALA A 32 -4.46 -8.20 0.58
C ALA A 32 -4.74 -6.84 -0.09
N VAL A 33 -6.01 -6.42 -0.16
CA VAL A 33 -6.40 -5.09 -0.69
C VAL A 33 -5.80 -3.96 0.14
N LEU A 34 -5.82 -4.07 1.48
CA LEU A 34 -5.19 -3.09 2.37
C LEU A 34 -3.68 -3.01 2.15
N ARG A 35 -3.01 -4.15 1.96
CA ARG A 35 -1.57 -4.18 1.68
C ARG A 35 -1.25 -3.60 0.31
N TYR A 36 -1.98 -4.00 -0.72
CA TYR A 36 -1.86 -3.47 -2.08
C TYR A 36 -2.06 -1.95 -2.09
N SER A 37 -3.03 -1.45 -1.33
CA SER A 37 -3.26 0.00 -1.19
C SER A 37 -2.03 0.74 -0.65
N LYS A 38 -1.25 0.13 0.26
CA LYS A 38 -0.01 0.73 0.77
C LYS A 38 1.10 0.71 -0.27
N ASP A 39 1.19 -0.36 -1.06
CA ASP A 39 2.24 -0.55 -2.05
C ASP A 39 1.98 0.27 -3.33
N ARG A 40 0.71 0.41 -3.74
CA ARG A 40 0.25 1.18 -4.88
C ARG A 40 -1.03 1.95 -4.52
N PRO A 41 -0.94 3.09 -3.84
CA PRO A 41 -2.10 3.88 -3.47
C PRO A 41 -2.79 4.50 -4.68
N ARG A 42 -4.10 4.74 -4.59
CA ARG A 42 -4.85 5.41 -5.64
C ARG A 42 -4.61 6.91 -5.59
N LEU A 43 -4.19 7.51 -6.69
CA LEU A 43 -4.12 8.97 -6.83
C LEU A 43 -5.50 9.53 -7.18
N VAL A 44 -5.93 10.53 -6.42
CA VAL A 44 -7.24 11.18 -6.54
C VAL A 44 -7.04 12.68 -6.60
N ILE A 45 -7.90 13.33 -7.36
CA ILE A 45 -8.03 14.79 -7.38
C ILE A 45 -9.39 15.10 -6.78
N ASP A 46 -9.41 15.93 -5.73
CA ASP A 46 -10.65 16.48 -5.17
C ASP A 46 -10.60 18.00 -5.25
N GLU A 47 -11.74 18.60 -5.60
CA GLU A 47 -11.89 20.04 -5.67
C GLU A 47 -12.43 20.54 -4.34
N ILE A 48 -11.74 21.53 -3.76
CA ILE A 48 -12.20 22.20 -2.56
C ILE A 48 -12.34 23.69 -2.81
N THR A 49 -13.21 24.32 -2.05
CA THR A 49 -13.32 25.78 -1.98
C THR A 49 -12.53 26.29 -0.78
N ALA A 50 -11.62 27.23 -1.02
CA ALA A 50 -10.81 27.83 0.03
C ALA A 50 -11.70 28.69 0.96
N PRO A 51 -11.59 28.52 2.29
CA PRO A 51 -12.29 29.38 3.25
C PRO A 51 -11.68 30.78 3.35
N GLY A 52 -10.53 31.01 2.71
CA GLY A 52 -9.69 32.18 2.86
C GLY A 52 -8.55 31.97 3.85
N GLY A 53 -7.41 32.63 3.61
CA GLY A 53 -6.22 32.51 4.44
C GLY A 53 -5.34 31.32 4.07
N GLN A 54 -4.54 30.84 5.02
CA GLN A 54 -3.47 29.85 4.79
C GLN A 54 -3.86 28.40 5.11
N VAL A 55 -5.08 28.18 5.59
CA VAL A 55 -5.54 26.88 6.06
C VAL A 55 -6.60 26.37 5.11
N LEU A 56 -6.40 25.15 4.62
CA LEU A 56 -7.36 24.44 3.78
C LEU A 56 -7.91 23.22 4.54
N PRO A 57 -9.20 22.90 4.37
CA PRO A 57 -9.77 21.65 4.85
C PRO A 57 -9.12 20.47 4.13
N LEU A 58 -9.21 19.28 4.74
CA LEU A 58 -8.84 18.05 4.07
C LEU A 58 -9.89 17.67 3.01
N PRO A 59 -9.50 16.98 1.93
CA PRO A 59 -10.43 16.50 0.92
C PRO A 59 -11.37 15.42 1.49
N SER A 60 -12.52 15.24 0.85
CA SER A 60 -13.61 14.39 1.33
C SER A 60 -13.22 12.91 1.48
N GLY A 61 -12.31 12.42 0.65
CA GLY A 61 -11.79 11.05 0.68
C GLY A 61 -10.55 10.84 1.55
N TRP A 62 -10.12 11.85 2.32
CA TRP A 62 -8.93 11.75 3.17
C TRP A 62 -9.09 10.67 4.24
N VAL A 63 -8.14 9.73 4.28
CA VAL A 63 -8.06 8.67 5.29
C VAL A 63 -6.86 8.94 6.20
N ALA A 64 -7.13 9.15 7.49
CA ALA A 64 -6.09 9.34 8.49
C ALA A 64 -5.08 8.18 8.46
N ASP A 65 -3.80 8.50 8.65
CA ASP A 65 -2.66 7.55 8.65
C ASP A 65 -2.44 6.77 7.34
N PHE A 66 -3.16 7.10 6.26
CA PHE A 66 -2.97 6.50 4.93
C PHE A 66 -2.73 7.56 3.85
N SER A 67 -3.59 8.57 3.81
CA SER A 67 -3.57 9.59 2.77
C SER A 67 -2.35 10.49 2.89
N LEU A 68 -1.75 10.81 1.74
CA LEU A 68 -0.64 11.71 1.57
C LEU A 68 -1.02 12.74 0.53
N LEU A 69 -0.86 14.02 0.87
CA LEU A 69 -1.03 15.13 -0.06
C LEU A 69 0.19 15.17 -1.00
N GLN A 70 -0.05 15.12 -2.30
CA GLN A 70 1.00 15.04 -3.33
C GLN A 70 1.27 16.40 -3.99
N ALA A 71 0.20 17.13 -4.31
CA ALA A 71 0.26 18.43 -4.95
C ALA A 71 -1.00 19.24 -4.67
N ILE A 72 -0.87 20.55 -4.81
CA ILE A 72 -1.98 21.50 -4.84
C ILE A 72 -1.88 22.25 -6.17
N GLU A 73 -2.96 22.26 -6.95
CA GLU A 73 -3.08 23.08 -8.15
C GLU A 73 -3.94 24.32 -7.84
N HIS A 74 -3.33 25.50 -8.01
CA HIS A 74 -3.97 26.80 -7.86
C HIS A 74 -3.16 27.87 -8.59
N PRO A 75 -3.77 28.71 -9.44
CA PRO A 75 -5.17 28.68 -9.85
C PRO A 75 -5.48 27.43 -10.71
N VAL A 76 -6.68 26.87 -10.53
CA VAL A 76 -7.13 25.69 -11.28
C VAL A 76 -7.28 25.99 -12.76
N SER A 77 -7.05 24.97 -13.61
CA SER A 77 -7.24 25.06 -15.07
C SER A 77 -6.35 26.08 -15.78
N ALA A 78 -5.27 26.54 -15.14
CA ALA A 78 -4.24 27.32 -15.82
C ALA A 78 -3.54 26.47 -16.90
N TYR A 79 -3.09 27.12 -17.99
CA TYR A 79 -2.29 26.47 -19.02
C TYR A 79 -0.94 27.19 -19.18
N PRO A 80 0.19 26.56 -18.84
CA PRO A 80 0.32 25.23 -18.23
C PRO A 80 -0.25 25.17 -16.80
N ALA A 81 -0.53 23.96 -16.31
CA ALA A 81 -1.07 23.73 -14.96
C ALA A 81 -0.16 24.37 -13.90
N SER A 82 -0.76 25.11 -12.96
CA SER A 82 -0.03 25.83 -11.93
C SER A 82 0.02 25.01 -10.65
N MET A 83 1.10 24.24 -10.51
CA MET A 83 1.35 23.43 -9.32
C MET A 83 2.09 24.27 -8.27
N MET A 84 1.59 24.26 -7.04
CA MET A 84 2.31 24.86 -5.91
C MET A 84 3.58 24.05 -5.59
N ASP A 85 4.60 24.75 -5.12
CA ASP A 85 5.83 24.11 -4.68
C ASP A 85 5.56 23.19 -3.47
N LYS A 86 6.25 22.05 -3.39
CA LYS A 86 6.02 21.05 -2.34
C LYS A 86 6.35 21.57 -0.95
N ASP A 87 7.28 22.50 -0.85
CA ASP A 87 7.65 23.14 0.42
C ASP A 87 6.68 24.26 0.83
N ALA A 88 5.74 24.63 -0.06
CA ALA A 88 4.75 25.67 0.20
C ALA A 88 3.49 25.16 0.91
N PHE A 89 3.38 23.86 1.18
CA PHE A 89 2.25 23.30 1.92
C PHE A 89 2.65 22.06 2.74
N THR A 90 1.90 21.80 3.80
CA THR A 90 2.09 20.61 4.62
C THR A 90 0.81 20.24 5.36
N VAL A 91 0.62 18.95 5.64
CA VAL A 91 -0.46 18.47 6.50
C VAL A 91 -0.01 18.55 7.95
N ARG A 92 -0.71 19.32 8.78
CA ARG A 92 -0.40 19.48 10.20
C ARG A 92 -1.46 18.83 11.07
N ASN A 93 -1.00 18.10 12.09
CA ASN A 93 -1.83 17.65 13.19
C ASN A 93 -2.06 18.81 14.16
N THR A 94 -3.32 19.09 14.48
CA THR A 94 -3.74 20.06 15.49
C THR A 94 -4.61 19.38 16.55
N PRO A 95 -4.83 19.99 17.72
CA PRO A 95 -5.72 19.43 18.74
C PRO A 95 -7.15 19.19 18.25
N THR A 96 -7.59 19.89 17.21
CA THR A 96 -8.93 19.79 16.62
C THR A 96 -8.99 18.89 15.39
N GLY A 97 -7.87 18.30 14.97
CA GLY A 97 -7.79 17.43 13.80
C GLY A 97 -6.65 17.78 12.84
N GLN A 98 -6.60 17.09 11.71
CA GLN A 98 -5.63 17.35 10.64
C GLN A 98 -6.14 18.47 9.73
N GLN A 99 -5.22 19.32 9.26
CA GLN A 99 -5.51 20.37 8.29
C GLN A 99 -4.32 20.59 7.36
N ILE A 100 -4.59 21.12 6.17
CA ILE A 100 -3.53 21.52 5.24
C ILE A 100 -3.18 22.96 5.55
N VAL A 101 -1.90 23.24 5.74
CA VAL A 101 -1.38 24.59 5.95
C VAL A 101 -0.47 24.93 4.79
N SER A 102 -0.72 26.07 4.16
CA SER A 102 0.11 26.63 3.09
C SER A 102 0.87 27.87 3.56
N SER A 103 2.03 28.13 2.96
CA SER A 103 2.74 29.40 3.09
C SER A 103 2.04 30.53 2.32
N HIS A 104 1.22 30.20 1.32
CA HIS A 104 0.42 31.14 0.56
C HIS A 104 -0.98 31.28 1.16
N ALA A 105 -1.52 32.50 1.13
CA ALA A 105 -2.90 32.77 1.55
C ALA A 105 -3.83 32.77 0.34
N PHE A 106 -4.87 31.97 0.38
CA PHE A 106 -5.91 31.90 -0.64
C PHE A 106 -7.01 32.92 -0.38
N ALA A 107 -7.67 33.39 -1.44
CA ALA A 107 -8.87 34.19 -1.29
C ALA A 107 -10.05 33.27 -0.92
N ALA A 108 -10.99 33.79 -0.12
CA ALA A 108 -12.20 33.04 0.19
C ALA A 108 -13.02 32.83 -1.10
N GLY A 109 -13.40 31.59 -1.38
CA GLY A 109 -14.09 31.22 -2.61
C GLY A 109 -13.18 30.72 -3.74
N ASP A 110 -11.85 30.76 -3.58
CA ASP A 110 -10.93 30.17 -4.56
C ASP A 110 -11.17 28.68 -4.70
N LEU A 111 -11.19 28.19 -5.95
CA LEU A 111 -11.20 26.76 -6.25
C LEU A 111 -9.77 26.23 -6.26
N ILE A 112 -9.57 25.09 -5.63
CA ILE A 112 -8.27 24.44 -5.48
C ILE A 112 -8.44 22.96 -5.77
N TRP A 113 -7.56 22.40 -6.61
CA TRP A 113 -7.50 20.95 -6.81
C TRP A 113 -6.40 20.35 -5.95
N LEU A 114 -6.80 19.43 -5.07
CA LEU A 114 -5.90 18.69 -4.20
C LEU A 114 -5.61 17.33 -4.82
N HIS A 115 -4.35 17.06 -5.09
CA HIS A 115 -3.89 15.73 -5.52
C HIS A 115 -3.42 14.97 -4.29
N PHE A 116 -4.07 13.87 -3.95
CA PHE A 116 -3.75 13.08 -2.75
C PHE A 116 -3.96 11.58 -2.99
N THR A 117 -3.52 10.77 -2.02
CA THR A 117 -3.69 9.32 -2.08
C THR A 117 -4.91 8.84 -1.29
N GLU A 118 -5.60 7.83 -1.82
CA GLU A 118 -6.67 7.09 -1.16
C GLU A 118 -6.44 5.58 -1.22
N PRO A 119 -6.96 4.80 -0.26
CA PRO A 119 -6.90 3.36 -0.33
C PRO A 119 -7.78 2.84 -1.47
N HIS A 120 -7.41 1.68 -2.00
CA HIS A 120 -8.27 0.96 -2.92
C HIS A 120 -9.42 0.30 -2.14
N THR A 121 -10.62 0.36 -2.72
CA THR A 121 -11.81 -0.33 -2.24
C THR A 121 -12.15 -1.51 -3.16
N LEU A 122 -12.46 -2.66 -2.57
CA LEU A 122 -13.01 -3.82 -3.23
C LEU A 122 -14.23 -4.34 -2.45
N SER A 123 -15.40 -4.21 -3.06
CA SER A 123 -16.67 -4.72 -2.56
C SER A 123 -17.50 -5.33 -3.69
N GLU A 124 -18.72 -5.77 -3.40
CA GLU A 124 -19.61 -6.25 -4.47
C GLU A 124 -19.98 -5.16 -5.47
N ALA A 125 -20.16 -3.93 -4.99
CA ALA A 125 -20.63 -2.80 -5.78
C ALA A 125 -19.50 -1.94 -6.37
N ARG A 126 -18.30 -1.95 -5.78
CA ARG A 126 -17.21 -1.05 -6.16
C ARG A 126 -15.87 -1.78 -6.20
N ASN A 127 -15.17 -1.65 -7.32
CA ASN A 127 -13.77 -2.02 -7.46
C ASN A 127 -12.97 -0.83 -7.99
N THR A 128 -11.88 -0.49 -7.31
CA THR A 128 -10.96 0.59 -7.71
C THR A 128 -9.58 0.07 -8.08
N ILE A 129 -9.34 -1.24 -7.97
CA ILE A 129 -8.07 -1.88 -8.31
C ILE A 129 -8.04 -2.02 -9.84
N PRO A 130 -6.98 -1.58 -10.52
CA PRO A 130 -6.79 -1.81 -11.95
C PRO A 130 -6.91 -3.29 -12.29
N GLU A 131 -7.57 -3.63 -13.40
CA GLU A 131 -7.79 -5.04 -13.77
C GLU A 131 -6.49 -5.82 -13.94
N GLY A 132 -5.43 -5.16 -14.43
CA GLY A 132 -4.10 -5.75 -14.59
C GLY A 132 -3.43 -6.16 -13.27
N ASP A 133 -3.85 -5.60 -12.13
CA ASP A 133 -3.26 -5.88 -10.82
C ASP A 133 -4.12 -6.87 -10.00
N ARG A 134 -5.19 -7.42 -10.60
CA ARG A 134 -6.05 -8.40 -9.92
C ARG A 134 -5.29 -9.65 -9.50
N GLU A 135 -4.45 -10.19 -10.39
CA GLU A 135 -3.69 -11.42 -10.11
C GLU A 135 -2.73 -11.22 -8.94
N ALA A 136 -2.01 -10.10 -8.90
CA ALA A 136 -1.16 -9.69 -7.79
C ALA A 136 -1.93 -9.76 -6.45
N VAL A 137 -3.08 -9.08 -6.35
CA VAL A 137 -3.87 -9.05 -5.10
C VAL A 137 -4.33 -10.45 -4.70
N CYS A 138 -4.80 -11.26 -5.66
CA CYS A 138 -5.21 -12.64 -5.40
C CYS A 138 -4.03 -13.53 -4.97
N CYS A 139 -2.85 -13.35 -5.55
CA CYS A 139 -1.62 -14.05 -5.14
C CYS A 139 -1.24 -13.70 -3.70
N LEU A 140 -1.35 -12.43 -3.31
CA LEU A 140 -1.06 -12.01 -1.94
C LEU A 140 -2.06 -12.61 -0.94
N ALA A 141 -3.35 -12.61 -1.26
CA ALA A 141 -4.38 -13.24 -0.44
C ALA A 141 -4.17 -14.76 -0.31
N ALA A 142 -3.92 -15.44 -1.43
CA ALA A 142 -3.67 -16.89 -1.45
C ALA A 142 -2.37 -17.26 -0.70
N ALA A 143 -1.35 -16.41 -0.74
CA ALA A 143 -0.14 -16.61 0.05
C ALA A 143 -0.41 -16.59 1.55
N ALA A 144 -1.25 -15.66 2.03
CA ALA A 144 -1.65 -15.60 3.43
C ALA A 144 -2.42 -16.85 3.87
N LEU A 145 -3.35 -17.34 3.04
CA LEU A 145 -4.08 -18.58 3.32
C LEU A 145 -3.17 -19.81 3.31
N CYS A 146 -2.25 -19.89 2.35
CA CYS A 146 -1.25 -20.97 2.31
C CYS A 146 -0.38 -20.98 3.58
N GLU A 147 -0.04 -19.83 4.15
CA GLU A 147 0.67 -19.80 5.44
C GLU A 147 -0.18 -20.32 6.60
N GLN A 148 -1.44 -19.92 6.68
CA GLN A 148 -2.35 -20.43 7.71
C GLN A 148 -2.48 -21.95 7.62
N LEU A 149 -2.62 -22.49 6.40
CA LEU A 149 -2.63 -23.93 6.16
C LEU A 149 -1.30 -24.59 6.52
N ALA A 150 -0.17 -23.95 6.19
CA ALA A 150 1.15 -24.45 6.57
C ALA A 150 1.30 -24.54 8.09
N SER A 151 0.83 -23.53 8.83
CA SER A 151 0.80 -23.53 10.29
C SER A 151 -0.14 -24.59 10.85
N LEU A 152 -1.32 -24.78 10.25
CA LEU A 152 -2.27 -25.82 10.65
C LEU A 152 -1.64 -27.21 10.53
N TYR A 153 -1.06 -27.54 9.38
CA TYR A 153 -0.45 -28.85 9.13
C TYR A 153 0.89 -29.06 9.86
N ALA A 154 1.54 -27.99 10.35
CA ALA A 154 2.73 -28.11 11.19
C ALA A 154 2.41 -28.67 12.59
N GLY A 155 1.18 -28.46 13.08
CA GLY A 155 0.72 -29.05 14.34
C GLY A 155 0.22 -30.49 14.21
N ASP A 156 -0.02 -30.96 12.99
CA ASP A 156 -0.66 -32.26 12.69
C ASP A 156 0.38 -33.39 12.46
N THR A 157 1.68 -33.09 12.59
CA THR A 157 2.78 -34.05 12.32
C THR A 157 2.99 -35.12 13.38
N ASP A 158 2.16 -35.19 14.43
CA ASP A 158 2.37 -36.11 15.56
C ASP A 158 1.24 -37.16 15.67
N SER A 159 1.21 -38.13 14.76
CA SER A 159 0.78 -39.54 15.00
C SER A 159 0.59 -40.31 13.69
N THR A 160 1.64 -40.99 13.22
CA THR A 160 1.58 -42.40 12.77
C THR A 160 2.98 -42.86 12.35
N ILE A 161 3.64 -43.61 13.25
CA ILE A 161 4.71 -44.53 12.88
C ILE A 161 4.05 -45.69 12.11
N MET A 162 4.36 -45.87 10.81
CA MET A 162 4.57 -47.16 10.12
C MET A 162 4.65 -47.02 8.58
N ALA A 163 5.73 -47.61 8.04
CA ALA A 163 5.91 -48.23 6.72
C ALA A 163 6.07 -47.40 5.41
N ASP A 164 7.34 -47.41 4.95
CA ASP A 164 7.86 -47.60 3.59
C ASP A 164 7.32 -46.81 2.36
N SER A 165 8.18 -45.91 1.88
CA SER A 165 8.25 -45.21 0.58
C SER A 165 7.18 -44.16 0.21
N VAL A 166 7.62 -42.90 0.05
CA VAL A 166 7.68 -42.06 -1.17
C VAL A 166 7.66 -40.59 -0.73
N ASP A 167 8.69 -39.83 -1.14
CA ASP A 167 8.92 -38.38 -0.98
C ASP A 167 7.94 -37.62 -0.05
N HIS A 168 8.21 -37.68 1.26
CA HIS A 168 7.36 -37.12 2.31
C HIS A 168 7.64 -35.62 2.54
N GLN A 169 7.53 -34.76 1.52
CA GLN A 169 7.35 -33.35 1.84
C GLN A 169 6.04 -33.21 2.60
N SER A 170 6.13 -32.81 3.87
CA SER A 170 4.95 -32.56 4.69
C SER A 170 4.06 -31.53 4.00
N LYS A 171 2.73 -31.69 4.12
CA LYS A 171 1.77 -30.71 3.58
C LYS A 171 2.10 -29.28 4.04
N SER A 172 2.56 -29.15 5.28
CA SER A 172 3.06 -27.88 5.83
C SER A 172 4.16 -27.25 4.95
N THR A 173 5.18 -28.02 4.58
CA THR A 173 6.29 -27.56 3.73
C THR A 173 5.81 -27.15 2.33
N LEU A 174 4.89 -27.91 1.74
CA LEU A 174 4.33 -27.61 0.41
C LEU A 174 3.56 -26.29 0.40
N PHE A 175 2.69 -26.08 1.39
CA PHE A 175 1.95 -24.82 1.50
C PHE A 175 2.86 -23.63 1.82
N ALA A 176 3.88 -23.81 2.66
CA ALA A 176 4.88 -22.78 2.92
C ALA A 176 5.66 -22.40 1.65
N ALA A 177 6.07 -23.39 0.85
CA ALA A 177 6.75 -23.15 -0.43
C ALA A 177 5.84 -22.42 -1.44
N ARG A 178 4.57 -22.81 -1.52
CA ARG A 178 3.56 -22.15 -2.36
C ARG A 178 3.33 -20.70 -1.93
N ALA A 179 3.18 -20.45 -0.63
CA ALA A 179 3.03 -19.09 -0.10
C ALA A 179 4.20 -18.19 -0.51
N LYS A 180 5.44 -18.70 -0.41
CA LYS A 180 6.63 -17.97 -0.87
C LYS A 180 6.58 -17.67 -2.37
N GLY A 181 6.21 -18.65 -3.19
CA GLY A 181 6.09 -18.46 -4.64
C GLY A 181 5.04 -17.42 -5.03
N LEU A 182 3.88 -17.45 -4.39
CA LEU A 182 2.79 -16.50 -4.62
C LEU A 182 3.17 -15.07 -4.20
N ARG A 183 3.87 -14.89 -3.07
CA ARG A 183 4.43 -13.57 -2.72
C ARG A 183 5.44 -13.06 -3.73
N GLN A 184 6.30 -13.94 -4.23
CA GLN A 184 7.26 -13.54 -5.25
C GLN A 184 6.55 -13.07 -6.53
N ARG A 185 5.46 -13.75 -6.94
CA ARG A 185 4.63 -13.30 -8.07
C ARG A 185 4.02 -11.92 -7.83
N TYR A 186 3.43 -11.68 -6.66
CA TYR A 186 2.92 -10.36 -6.27
C TYR A 186 3.98 -9.26 -6.41
N MET A 187 5.18 -9.50 -5.85
CA MET A 187 6.28 -8.52 -5.92
C MET A 187 6.76 -8.30 -7.37
N ASN A 188 6.83 -9.36 -8.16
CA ASN A 188 7.24 -9.29 -9.56
C ASN A 188 6.23 -8.49 -10.41
N GLU A 189 4.92 -8.70 -10.20
CA GLU A 189 3.86 -7.98 -10.92
C GLU A 189 3.84 -6.48 -10.59
N LEU A 190 4.10 -6.13 -9.33
CA LEU A 190 4.25 -4.73 -8.92
C LEU A 190 5.55 -4.08 -9.41
N GLY A 191 6.46 -4.85 -10.02
CA GLY A 191 7.78 -4.36 -10.40
C GLY A 191 8.67 -4.00 -9.21
N VAL A 192 8.30 -4.44 -8.00
CA VAL A 192 9.08 -4.25 -6.78
C VAL A 192 10.07 -5.40 -6.70
N ASP A 193 11.25 -5.21 -7.29
CA ASP A 193 12.34 -6.17 -7.10
C ASP A 193 12.85 -6.05 -5.65
N PRO A 194 12.75 -7.11 -4.81
CA PRO A 194 13.23 -7.06 -3.43
C PRO A 194 14.74 -6.80 -3.34
N LYS A 195 15.51 -7.03 -4.41
CA LYS A 195 16.94 -6.72 -4.49
C LYS A 195 17.23 -5.31 -4.99
N ARG A 196 16.21 -4.60 -5.51
CA ARG A 196 16.31 -3.24 -6.04
C ARG A 196 15.62 -2.21 -5.13
N ALA A 197 15.32 -2.56 -3.88
CA ALA A 197 14.97 -1.59 -2.86
C ALA A 197 16.10 -0.54 -2.80
N ALA A 198 15.87 0.60 -3.43
CA ALA A 198 16.78 1.73 -3.35
C ALA A 198 16.96 2.05 -1.86
N PRO A 199 18.19 2.18 -1.36
CA PRO A 199 18.39 2.52 0.04
C PRO A 199 17.68 3.85 0.32
N ALA A 200 16.68 3.80 1.20
CA ALA A 200 16.00 4.98 1.76
C ALA A 200 16.91 5.65 2.81
N GLY A 201 18.16 5.87 2.45
CA GLY A 201 19.16 6.56 3.24
C GLY A 201 19.78 7.64 2.38
N THR A 202 19.29 8.87 2.51
CA THR A 202 20.07 10.02 2.03
C THR A 202 21.27 10.14 2.96
N VAL A 203 22.48 9.96 2.44
CA VAL A 203 23.69 10.29 3.19
C VAL A 203 23.77 11.80 3.22
N ILE A 204 23.28 12.41 4.30
CA ILE A 204 23.59 13.82 4.56
C ILE A 204 25.05 13.87 4.97
N SER A 205 25.92 14.23 4.02
CA SER A 205 27.27 14.65 4.35
C SER A 205 27.16 15.97 5.12
N LEU A 206 27.20 15.88 6.45
CA LEU A 206 27.34 17.05 7.30
C LEU A 206 28.71 17.69 6.97
N PRO A 207 28.76 18.92 6.44
CA PRO A 207 30.04 19.56 6.18
C PRO A 207 30.75 19.75 7.53
N SER A 208 31.83 19.01 7.74
CA SER A 208 32.63 19.16 8.97
C SER A 208 33.31 20.54 8.91
N LYS A 209 32.77 21.48 9.68
CA LYS A 209 33.40 22.78 9.89
C LYS A 209 34.52 22.60 10.92
N ASP A 210 35.67 23.24 10.71
CA ASP A 210 36.68 23.36 11.76
C ASP A 210 36.14 24.20 12.94
N SER A 211 36.81 24.20 14.08
CA SER A 211 36.58 25.04 15.27
C SER A 211 36.40 26.54 14.98
N ARG A 212 36.74 26.99 13.76
CA ARG A 212 36.57 28.36 13.25
C ARG A 212 35.51 28.51 12.14
N GLY A 213 34.68 27.50 11.90
CA GLY A 213 33.53 27.58 10.98
C GLY A 213 33.84 27.45 9.49
N ARG A 214 35.09 27.15 9.09
CA ARG A 214 35.52 27.07 7.68
C ARG A 214 35.51 25.63 7.14
N PRO A 215 35.41 25.42 5.81
CA PRO A 215 35.53 24.09 5.20
C PRO A 215 36.93 23.52 5.45
N ARG A 216 37.02 22.24 5.83
CA ARG A 216 38.31 21.54 5.93
C ARG A 216 38.88 21.31 4.53
N LEU A 217 40.10 21.79 4.28
CA LEU A 217 40.87 21.46 3.08
C LEU A 217 41.42 20.04 3.24
N THR A 218 40.93 19.10 2.44
CA THR A 218 41.54 17.76 2.33
C THR A 218 42.62 17.81 1.26
N HIS A 219 43.83 17.38 1.61
CA HIS A 219 44.97 17.21 0.71
C HIS A 219 45.14 15.74 0.33
#